data_AF-A0A934D4B4-F1
#
_entry.id   AF-A0A934D4B4-F1
#
_cell.length_a   1.000
_cell.length_b   1.000
_cell.length_c   1.000
_cell.angle_alpha   90.00
_cell.angle_beta   90.00
_cell.angle_gamma   90.00
#
_symmetry.space_group_name_H-M   'P 1'
#
loop_
_entity.id
_entity.type
_entity.pdbx_description
1 polymer ?
#
loop_
_entity_poly.entity_id
_entity_poly.type
_entity_poly.pdbx_seq_one_letter_code
_entity_poly.pdbx_strand_id
1 'polypeptide(L)'
;MSFSFTPVFRALCLGALLSACVTSTNARQERAVSDSPWLEPSPVLAQQIDEQAQRLPWTHGVDRVEIIAWFARVGEPAYPRLLDLAIDPSPDIAGSALAALGATGDKRLVTPLHELAWPSPLAPMIELERARTLTRLGDWSELAVLIRGLRSDDGLTRLLCIQALADATGDKLGYDPRANELDREAAAKQWDAWLARRRGEGILAKTQ
;
A
#
# COMPACT_ATOMS: atom_id res chain seq x y z
N MET A 1 65.22 -18.50 63.48
CA MET A 1 64.06 -17.99 62.72
C MET A 1 62.83 -18.32 63.53
N SER A 2 62.30 -17.33 64.25
CA SER A 2 61.34 -17.54 65.33
C SER A 2 59.92 -17.25 64.85
N PHE A 3 59.00 -18.18 65.09
CA PHE A 3 57.56 -18.02 64.93
C PHE A 3 57.01 -17.01 65.94
N SER A 4 56.02 -16.22 65.52
CA SER A 4 55.17 -15.42 66.40
C SER A 4 53.71 -15.60 65.98
N PHE A 5 52.86 -15.71 66.99
CA PHE A 5 51.48 -16.18 66.95
C PHE A 5 50.52 -15.01 67.28
N THR A 6 49.25 -15.18 66.91
CA THR A 6 48.01 -14.45 67.33
C THR A 6 47.49 -13.29 66.43
N PRO A 7 46.18 -12.92 66.49
CA PRO A 7 45.07 -13.69 65.91
C PRO A 7 43.92 -12.84 65.26
N VAL A 8 42.95 -13.53 64.63
CA VAL A 8 41.50 -13.20 64.49
C VAL A 8 41.10 -11.89 63.79
N PHE A 9 40.37 -12.00 62.68
CA PHE A 9 39.01 -11.42 62.54
C PHE A 9 38.24 -12.12 61.42
N ARG A 10 37.20 -12.87 61.81
CA ARG A 10 36.13 -13.32 60.91
C ARG A 10 35.25 -12.10 60.60
N ALA A 11 34.99 -11.84 59.33
CA ALA A 11 33.86 -11.04 58.89
C ALA A 11 33.08 -11.83 57.85
N LEU A 12 31.99 -12.44 58.33
CA LEU A 12 30.98 -13.12 57.53
C LEU A 12 30.01 -12.05 57.03
N CYS A 13 30.14 -11.58 55.79
CA CYS A 13 29.17 -10.67 55.19
C CYS A 13 28.05 -11.49 54.53
N LEU A 14 27.03 -11.84 55.30
CA LEU A 14 25.70 -12.18 54.80
C LEU A 14 24.99 -10.86 54.44
N GLY A 15 24.82 -10.58 53.15
CA GLY A 15 24.15 -9.36 52.65
C GLY A 15 22.99 -9.72 51.73
N ALA A 16 21.78 -9.60 52.29
CA ALA A 16 20.43 -9.72 51.73
C ALA A 16 20.23 -9.61 50.20
N LEU A 17 19.61 -10.65 49.62
CA LEU A 17 18.90 -10.57 48.34
C LEU A 17 17.59 -9.78 48.55
N LEU A 18 17.57 -8.50 48.16
CA LEU A 18 16.33 -7.75 48.03
C LEU A 18 15.66 -8.16 46.71
N SER A 19 14.68 -9.05 46.81
CA SER A 19 13.73 -9.30 45.73
C SER A 19 12.83 -8.07 45.59
N ALA A 20 13.16 -7.20 44.63
CA ALA A 20 12.30 -6.10 44.26
C ALA A 20 11.09 -6.67 43.52
N CYS A 21 9.95 -6.71 44.22
CA CYS A 21 8.66 -6.91 43.58
C CYS A 21 8.44 -5.72 42.63
N VAL A 22 8.54 -5.98 41.31
CA VAL A 22 8.11 -5.01 40.30
C VAL A 22 6.59 -4.95 40.38
N THR A 23 6.07 -3.97 41.12
CA THR A 23 4.68 -3.58 41.03
C THR A 23 4.49 -3.08 39.59
N SER A 24 3.73 -3.81 38.77
CA SER A 24 3.32 -3.30 37.47
C SER A 24 2.42 -2.10 37.74
N THR A 25 3.01 -0.90 37.76
CA THR A 25 2.25 0.33 37.70
C THR A 25 1.43 0.21 36.42
N ASN A 26 0.11 0.10 36.59
CA ASN A 26 -0.85 0.14 35.50
C ASN A 26 -0.78 1.57 34.95
N ALA A 27 0.29 1.86 34.22
CA ALA A 27 0.43 3.02 33.39
C ALA A 27 -0.64 2.82 32.35
N ARG A 28 -1.81 3.39 32.65
CA ARG A 28 -2.85 3.66 31.67
C ARG A 28 -2.13 4.53 30.65
N GLN A 29 -1.57 3.88 29.65
CA GLN A 29 -0.91 4.50 28.53
C GLN A 29 -2.01 5.38 27.94
N GLU A 30 -1.92 6.67 28.20
CA GLU A 30 -2.73 7.68 27.55
C GLU A 30 -2.49 7.40 26.06
N ARG A 31 -3.45 6.72 25.43
CA ARG A 31 -3.39 6.48 24.00
C ARG A 31 -3.38 7.87 23.41
N ALA A 32 -2.24 8.29 22.88
CA ALA A 32 -2.19 9.42 21.98
C ALA A 32 -3.27 9.14 20.95
N VAL A 33 -4.33 9.96 20.96
CA VAL A 33 -5.37 9.88 19.95
C VAL A 33 -4.64 10.21 18.65
N SER A 34 -4.51 9.23 17.78
CA SER A 34 -3.93 9.41 16.46
C SER A 34 -4.73 10.48 15.72
N ASP A 35 -4.04 11.47 15.14
CA ASP A 35 -4.66 12.47 14.26
C ASP A 35 -5.11 11.88 12.91
N SER A 36 -4.90 10.57 12.73
CA SER A 36 -5.36 9.82 11.57
C SER A 36 -6.90 9.88 11.44
N PRO A 37 -7.42 10.15 10.22
CA PRO A 37 -8.86 10.09 9.97
C PRO A 37 -9.39 8.64 9.88
N TRP A 38 -8.52 7.64 10.00
CA TRP A 38 -8.83 6.22 9.83
C TRP A 38 -9.04 5.50 11.16
N LEU A 39 -9.81 4.40 11.13
CA LEU A 39 -9.98 3.53 12.29
C LEU A 39 -8.63 2.99 12.81
N GLU A 40 -8.34 3.24 14.08
CA GLU A 40 -7.14 2.74 14.72
C GLU A 40 -7.19 1.22 14.96
N PRO A 41 -6.17 0.44 14.53
CA PRO A 41 -6.12 -1.00 14.77
C PRO A 41 -5.95 -1.32 16.26
N SER A 42 -6.47 -2.48 16.69
CA SER A 42 -6.06 -3.05 17.98
C SER A 42 -4.55 -3.38 17.95
N PRO A 43 -3.85 -3.46 19.10
CA PRO A 43 -2.42 -3.77 19.12
C PRO A 43 -2.06 -5.07 18.39
N VAL A 44 -2.91 -6.10 18.48
CA VAL A 44 -2.72 -7.37 17.77
C VAL A 44 -2.87 -7.19 16.26
N LEU A 45 -3.87 -6.42 15.82
CA LEU A 45 -4.07 -6.16 14.39
C LEU A 45 -2.94 -5.29 13.82
N ALA A 46 -2.46 -4.31 14.58
CA ALA A 46 -1.31 -3.48 14.19
C ALA A 46 -0.07 -4.35 13.96
N GLN A 47 0.22 -5.26 14.89
CA GLN A 47 1.30 -6.23 14.73
C GLN A 47 1.11 -7.10 13.48
N GLN A 48 -0.11 -7.61 13.22
CA GLN A 48 -0.39 -8.40 12.03
C GLN A 48 -0.20 -7.60 10.74
N ILE A 49 -0.61 -6.33 10.71
CA ILE A 49 -0.41 -5.42 9.58
C ILE A 49 1.09 -5.28 9.29
N ASP A 50 1.91 -5.07 10.32
CA ASP A 50 3.35 -4.93 10.17
C ASP A 50 4.02 -6.23 9.72
N GLU A 51 3.61 -7.37 10.28
CA GLU A 51 4.12 -8.68 9.88
C GLU A 51 3.79 -8.98 8.40
N GLN A 52 2.56 -8.71 7.94
CA GLN A 52 2.21 -8.88 6.52
C GLN A 52 3.00 -7.93 5.63
N ALA A 53 3.19 -6.67 6.04
CA ALA A 53 3.99 -5.70 5.30
C ALA A 53 5.45 -6.16 5.15
N GLN A 54 6.06 -6.69 6.21
CA GLN A 54 7.44 -7.20 6.20
C GLN A 54 7.62 -8.45 5.33
N ARG A 55 6.54 -9.20 5.06
CA ARG A 55 6.57 -10.37 4.17
C ARG A 55 6.53 -10.00 2.70
N LEU A 56 5.96 -8.84 2.33
CA LEU A 56 5.79 -8.42 0.93
C LEU A 56 7.04 -8.61 0.05
N PRO A 57 8.27 -8.21 0.47
CA PRO A 57 9.47 -8.36 -0.35
C PRO A 57 9.78 -9.80 -0.77
N TRP A 58 9.30 -10.78 0.00
CA TRP A 58 9.63 -12.20 -0.18
C TRP A 58 8.46 -13.01 -0.77
N THR A 59 7.32 -12.37 -1.01
CA THR A 59 6.10 -13.02 -1.51
C THR A 59 5.98 -12.87 -3.00
N HIS A 60 5.42 -13.87 -3.69
CA HIS A 60 5.24 -13.86 -5.14
C HIS A 60 3.95 -14.60 -5.50
N GLY A 61 3.43 -14.39 -6.71
CA GLY A 61 2.29 -15.13 -7.23
C GLY A 61 1.08 -15.12 -6.28
N VAL A 62 0.58 -16.31 -5.93
CA VAL A 62 -0.62 -16.49 -5.11
C VAL A 62 -0.44 -15.89 -3.71
N ASP A 63 0.70 -16.10 -3.06
CA ASP A 63 0.96 -15.57 -1.72
C ASP A 63 0.85 -14.04 -1.68
N ARG A 64 1.36 -13.38 -2.72
CA ARG A 64 1.26 -11.91 -2.84
C ARG A 64 -0.18 -11.46 -3.03
N VAL A 65 -0.95 -12.17 -3.86
CA VAL A 65 -2.38 -11.89 -4.08
C VAL A 65 -3.18 -12.07 -2.78
N GLU A 66 -2.86 -13.09 -1.97
CA GLU A 66 -3.52 -13.31 -0.69
C GLU A 66 -3.24 -12.20 0.32
N ILE A 67 -2.00 -11.70 0.38
CA ILE A 67 -1.63 -10.57 1.24
C ILE A 67 -2.36 -9.30 0.80
N ILE A 68 -2.40 -9.01 -0.51
CA ILE A 68 -3.14 -7.87 -1.07
C ILE A 68 -4.62 -7.97 -0.69
N ALA A 69 -5.24 -9.14 -0.88
CA ALA A 69 -6.64 -9.38 -0.55
C ALA A 69 -6.89 -9.29 0.97
N TRP A 70 -5.94 -9.70 1.80
CA TRP A 70 -6.02 -9.56 3.25
C TRP A 70 -6.00 -8.08 3.66
N PHE A 71 -5.06 -7.29 3.15
CA PHE A 71 -5.01 -5.85 3.41
C PHE A 71 -6.30 -5.14 2.99
N ALA A 72 -6.83 -5.46 1.82
CA ALA A 72 -8.10 -4.90 1.34
C ALA A 72 -9.29 -5.25 2.26
N ARG A 73 -9.33 -6.45 2.84
CA ARG A 73 -10.35 -6.84 3.83
C ARG A 73 -10.17 -6.17 5.19
N VAL A 74 -8.92 -5.91 5.61
CA VAL A 74 -8.64 -5.16 6.84
C VAL A 74 -9.19 -3.74 6.71
N GLY A 75 -8.99 -3.09 5.55
CA GLY A 75 -9.57 -1.78 5.26
C GLY A 75 -8.87 -0.65 6.02
N GLU A 76 -9.67 0.30 6.53
CA GLU A 76 -9.18 1.55 7.16
C GLU A 76 -7.99 1.39 8.12
N PRO A 77 -7.94 0.40 9.02
CA PRO A 77 -6.80 0.25 9.92
C PRO A 77 -5.46 -0.02 9.25
N ALA A 78 -5.47 -0.52 8.01
CA ALA A 78 -4.25 -0.73 7.23
C ALA A 78 -3.87 0.48 6.35
N TYR A 79 -4.75 1.48 6.18
CA TYR A 79 -4.52 2.57 5.22
C TYR A 79 -3.25 3.38 5.51
N PRO A 80 -2.94 3.81 6.75
CA PRO A 80 -1.69 4.52 7.02
C PRO A 80 -0.47 3.74 6.52
N ARG A 81 -0.42 2.44 6.85
CA ARG A 81 0.70 1.58 6.47
C ARG A 81 0.78 1.36 4.95
N LEU A 82 -0.36 1.17 4.29
CA LEU A 82 -0.41 1.00 2.84
C LEU A 82 -0.04 2.28 2.09
N LEU A 83 -0.41 3.45 2.59
CA LEU A 83 -0.01 4.74 2.02
C LEU A 83 1.50 4.95 2.11
N ASP A 84 2.14 4.56 3.22
CA ASP A 84 3.60 4.56 3.34
C ASP A 84 4.26 3.61 2.32
N LEU A 85 3.71 2.40 2.17
CA LEU A 85 4.24 1.39 1.24
C LEU A 85 4.01 1.76 -0.23
N ALA A 86 3.00 2.58 -0.54
CA ALA A 86 2.71 3.02 -1.91
C ALA A 86 3.83 3.85 -2.53
N ILE A 87 4.68 4.48 -1.71
CA ILE A 87 5.87 5.24 -2.15
C ILE A 87 7.18 4.48 -1.89
N ASP A 88 7.11 3.18 -1.57
CA ASP A 88 8.30 2.35 -1.38
C ASP A 88 9.15 2.34 -2.66
N PRO A 89 10.49 2.42 -2.57
CA PRO A 89 11.37 2.40 -3.74
C PRO A 89 11.29 1.09 -4.54
N SER A 90 10.82 -0.01 -3.94
CA SER A 90 10.55 -1.27 -4.64
C SER A 90 9.20 -1.22 -5.36
N PRO A 91 9.18 -1.29 -6.71
CA PRO A 91 7.93 -1.26 -7.47
C PRO A 91 6.98 -2.42 -7.11
N ASP A 92 7.54 -3.56 -6.68
CA ASP A 92 6.75 -4.71 -6.26
C ASP A 92 5.95 -4.45 -4.99
N ILE A 93 6.56 -3.73 -4.03
CA ILE A 93 5.94 -3.36 -2.75
C ILE A 93 4.92 -2.25 -3.00
N ALA A 94 5.32 -1.19 -3.69
CA ALA A 94 4.45 -0.08 -4.05
C ALA A 94 3.22 -0.53 -4.84
N GLY A 95 3.42 -1.39 -5.85
CA GLY A 95 2.33 -1.96 -6.64
C GLY A 95 1.38 -2.82 -5.82
N SER A 96 1.91 -3.61 -4.87
CA SER A 96 1.07 -4.43 -3.97
C SER A 96 0.23 -3.56 -3.04
N ALA A 97 0.82 -2.49 -2.50
CA ALA A 97 0.11 -1.56 -1.63
C ALA A 97 -1.00 -0.82 -2.40
N LEU A 98 -0.69 -0.32 -3.60
CA LEU A 98 -1.68 0.33 -4.47
C LEU A 98 -2.81 -0.62 -4.86
N ALA A 99 -2.49 -1.85 -5.25
CA ALA A 99 -3.49 -2.87 -5.57
C ALA A 99 -4.42 -3.16 -4.39
N ALA A 100 -3.89 -3.20 -3.16
CA ALA A 100 -4.68 -3.39 -1.95
C ALA A 100 -5.58 -2.20 -1.67
N LEU A 101 -5.05 -0.97 -1.73
CA LEU A 101 -5.82 0.28 -1.58
C LEU A 101 -6.95 0.34 -2.60
N GLY A 102 -6.67 0.08 -3.88
CA GLY A 102 -7.69 0.11 -4.94
C GLY A 102 -8.74 -0.99 -4.80
N ALA A 103 -8.41 -2.13 -4.21
CA ALA A 103 -9.36 -3.22 -3.95
C ALA A 103 -10.36 -2.89 -2.84
N THR A 104 -10.10 -1.88 -1.99
CA THR A 104 -11.05 -1.43 -0.96
C THR A 104 -12.26 -0.70 -1.56
N GLY A 105 -12.07 -0.02 -2.70
CA GLY A 105 -13.07 0.87 -3.30
C GLY A 105 -13.38 2.12 -2.47
N ASP A 106 -12.58 2.42 -1.43
CA ASP A 106 -12.85 3.51 -0.52
C ASP A 106 -12.42 4.87 -1.09
N LYS A 107 -13.40 5.62 -1.58
CA LYS A 107 -13.18 6.91 -2.25
C LYS A 107 -12.46 7.95 -1.38
N ARG A 108 -12.44 7.79 -0.04
CA ARG A 108 -11.71 8.69 0.86
C ARG A 108 -10.19 8.61 0.66
N LEU A 109 -9.68 7.56 0.02
CA LEU A 109 -8.26 7.39 -0.28
C LEU A 109 -7.75 8.24 -1.47
N VAL A 110 -8.64 8.84 -2.27
CA VAL A 110 -8.26 9.65 -3.44
C VAL A 110 -7.37 10.83 -3.04
N THR A 111 -7.80 11.64 -2.08
CA THR A 111 -7.03 12.81 -1.61
C THR A 111 -5.68 12.41 -1.01
N PRO A 112 -5.61 11.46 -0.06
CA PRO A 112 -4.33 10.97 0.46
C PRO A 112 -3.36 10.51 -0.64
N LEU A 113 -3.84 9.78 -1.65
CA LEU A 113 -2.99 9.30 -2.75
C LEU A 113 -2.42 10.44 -3.60
N HIS A 114 -3.18 11.52 -3.82
CA HIS A 114 -2.68 12.71 -4.52
C HIS A 114 -1.67 13.50 -3.68
N GLU A 115 -1.81 13.47 -2.37
CA GLU A 115 -0.95 14.20 -1.42
C GLU A 115 0.36 13.45 -1.10
N LEU A 116 0.49 12.18 -1.49
CA LEU A 116 1.73 11.43 -1.31
C LEU A 116 2.92 12.09 -2.02
N ALA A 117 4.07 12.07 -1.36
CA ALA A 117 5.35 12.49 -1.91
C ALA A 117 5.90 11.43 -2.87
N TRP A 118 5.30 11.30 -4.05
CA TRP A 118 5.67 10.31 -5.06
C TRP A 118 7.14 10.46 -5.49
N PRO A 119 7.87 9.34 -5.68
CA PRO A 119 9.19 9.36 -6.30
C PRO A 119 9.15 10.01 -7.70
N SER A 120 10.18 10.79 -8.02
CA SER A 120 10.34 11.43 -9.33
C SER A 120 11.74 11.14 -9.93
N PRO A 121 11.84 10.52 -11.11
CA PRO A 121 10.72 10.04 -11.94
C PRO A 121 10.02 8.83 -11.32
N LEU A 122 8.69 8.74 -11.52
CA LEU A 122 7.91 7.58 -11.12
C LEU A 122 8.14 6.43 -12.11
N ALA A 123 8.33 5.21 -11.61
CA ALA A 123 8.46 4.05 -12.47
C ALA A 123 7.19 3.84 -13.33
N PRO A 124 7.28 3.54 -14.64
CA PRO A 124 6.10 3.44 -15.51
C PRO A 124 5.04 2.44 -15.05
N MET A 125 5.45 1.32 -14.45
CA MET A 125 4.52 0.34 -13.88
C MET A 125 3.74 0.90 -12.68
N ILE A 126 4.38 1.74 -11.86
CA ILE A 126 3.72 2.37 -10.70
C ILE A 126 2.80 3.50 -11.14
N GLU A 127 3.17 4.25 -12.18
CA GLU A 127 2.26 5.24 -12.78
C GLU A 127 0.96 4.56 -13.26
N LEU A 128 1.08 3.41 -13.93
CA LEU A 128 -0.09 2.62 -14.34
C LEU A 128 -0.89 2.10 -13.15
N GLU A 129 -0.24 1.51 -12.15
CA GLU A 129 -0.96 0.95 -10.99
C GLU A 129 -1.62 2.04 -10.13
N ARG A 130 -1.02 3.24 -10.05
CA ARG A 130 -1.65 4.41 -9.44
C ARG A 130 -2.91 4.83 -10.19
N ALA A 131 -2.81 4.96 -11.52
CA ALA A 131 -3.97 5.29 -12.34
C ALA A 131 -5.10 4.25 -12.22
N ARG A 132 -4.75 2.95 -12.16
CA ARG A 132 -5.71 1.86 -11.93
C ARG A 132 -6.35 1.97 -10.56
N THR A 133 -5.56 2.25 -9.54
CA THR A 133 -6.02 2.45 -8.15
C THR A 133 -6.99 3.61 -8.07
N LEU A 134 -6.60 4.81 -8.51
CA LEU A 134 -7.46 6.00 -8.53
C LEU A 134 -8.77 5.74 -9.27
N THR A 135 -8.71 5.07 -10.42
CA THR A 135 -9.91 4.69 -11.19
C THR A 135 -10.86 3.82 -10.39
N ARG A 136 -10.36 2.80 -9.67
CA ARG A 136 -11.16 1.93 -8.79
C ARG A 136 -11.74 2.67 -7.58
N LEU A 137 -11.05 3.71 -7.12
CA LEU A 137 -11.51 4.61 -6.07
C LEU A 137 -12.47 5.70 -6.59
N GLY A 138 -12.78 5.69 -7.90
CA GLY A 138 -13.72 6.62 -8.53
C GLY A 138 -13.12 7.95 -8.96
N ASP A 139 -11.80 8.10 -8.94
CA ASP A 139 -11.09 9.23 -9.54
C ASP A 139 -10.61 8.89 -10.95
N TRP A 140 -11.17 9.60 -11.93
CA TRP A 140 -10.95 9.35 -13.35
C TRP A 140 -9.96 10.36 -13.96
N SER A 141 -9.25 11.12 -13.12
CA SER A 141 -8.25 12.12 -13.53
C SER A 141 -7.12 11.52 -14.38
N GLU A 142 -6.71 10.29 -14.06
CA GLU A 142 -5.57 9.60 -14.70
C GLU A 142 -5.98 8.56 -15.77
N LEU A 143 -7.23 8.57 -16.28
CA LEU A 143 -7.64 7.60 -17.31
C LEU A 143 -6.76 7.61 -18.57
N ALA A 144 -6.16 8.76 -18.90
CA ALA A 144 -5.22 8.88 -20.03
C ALA A 144 -3.98 7.96 -19.87
N VAL A 145 -3.52 7.73 -18.63
CA VAL A 145 -2.40 6.83 -18.32
C VAL A 145 -2.77 5.38 -18.67
N LEU A 146 -3.99 4.96 -18.32
CA LEU A 146 -4.50 3.62 -18.66
C LEU A 146 -4.69 3.45 -20.17
N ILE A 147 -5.22 4.47 -20.84
CA ILE A 147 -5.42 4.45 -22.30
C ILE A 147 -4.08 4.37 -23.03
N ARG A 148 -3.03 5.04 -22.54
CA ARG A 148 -1.67 4.87 -23.04
C ARG A 148 -1.16 3.43 -22.82
N GLY A 149 -1.46 2.82 -21.67
CA GLY A 149 -1.11 1.43 -21.37
C GLY A 149 -1.71 0.39 -22.33
N LEU A 150 -2.81 0.70 -23.01
CA LEU A 150 -3.35 -0.12 -24.11
C LEU A 150 -2.40 -0.26 -25.31
N ARG A 151 -1.37 0.58 -25.39
CA ARG A 151 -0.35 0.54 -26.44
C ARG A 151 0.96 -0.12 -26.00
N SER A 152 1.00 -0.68 -24.79
CA SER A 152 2.18 -1.37 -24.27
C SER A 152 2.50 -2.63 -25.08
N ASP A 153 3.80 -2.93 -25.25
CA ASP A 153 4.26 -4.20 -25.82
C ASP A 153 4.00 -5.39 -24.87
N ASP A 154 3.94 -5.12 -23.56
CA ASP A 154 3.60 -6.13 -22.55
C ASP A 154 2.09 -6.45 -22.54
N GLY A 155 1.76 -7.71 -22.82
CA GLY A 155 0.38 -8.19 -22.85
C GLY A 155 -0.33 -8.13 -21.50
N LEU A 156 0.40 -8.28 -20.39
CA LEU A 156 -0.19 -8.18 -19.07
C LEU A 156 -0.60 -6.73 -18.77
N THR A 157 0.28 -5.77 -19.08
CA THR A 157 -0.03 -4.33 -18.99
C THR A 157 -1.29 -3.97 -19.78
N ARG A 158 -1.39 -4.42 -21.04
CA ARG A 158 -2.59 -4.17 -21.87
C ARG A 158 -3.85 -4.74 -21.21
N LEU A 159 -3.78 -5.99 -20.73
CA LEU A 159 -4.90 -6.66 -20.06
C LEU A 159 -5.36 -5.92 -18.80
N LEU A 160 -4.42 -5.50 -17.95
CA LEU A 160 -4.72 -4.78 -16.72
C LEU A 160 -5.32 -3.39 -16.97
N CYS A 161 -4.87 -2.71 -18.02
CA CYS A 161 -5.41 -1.41 -18.42
C CYS A 161 -6.84 -1.52 -18.96
N ILE A 162 -7.08 -2.45 -19.90
CA ILE A 162 -8.44 -2.61 -20.45
C ILE A 162 -9.41 -3.13 -19.39
N GLN A 163 -8.97 -3.98 -18.45
CA GLN A 163 -9.83 -4.43 -17.36
C GLN A 163 -10.25 -3.24 -16.48
N ALA A 164 -9.30 -2.38 -16.07
CA ALA A 164 -9.61 -1.21 -15.25
C ALA A 164 -10.56 -0.23 -15.97
N LEU A 165 -10.34 0.00 -17.27
CA LEU A 165 -11.20 0.83 -18.09
C LEU A 165 -12.62 0.24 -18.23
N ALA A 166 -12.72 -1.07 -18.45
CA ALA A 166 -14.00 -1.75 -18.56
C ALA A 166 -14.76 -1.80 -17.22
N ASP A 167 -14.06 -2.02 -16.11
CA ASP A 167 -14.67 -1.99 -14.77
C ASP A 167 -15.23 -0.60 -14.44
N ALA A 168 -14.52 0.46 -14.84
CA ALA A 168 -14.93 1.84 -14.58
C ALA A 168 -16.07 2.33 -15.48
N THR A 169 -16.12 1.86 -16.73
CA THR A 169 -17.03 2.40 -17.76
C THR A 169 -18.13 1.45 -18.19
N GLY A 170 -18.00 0.16 -17.89
CA GLY A 170 -18.89 -0.91 -18.37
C GLY A 170 -18.63 -1.35 -19.82
N ASP A 171 -17.60 -0.84 -20.50
CA ASP A 171 -17.33 -1.12 -21.91
C ASP A 171 -15.83 -1.30 -22.20
N LYS A 172 -15.50 -2.12 -23.20
CA LYS A 172 -14.14 -2.31 -23.72
C LYS A 172 -13.86 -1.51 -24.99
N LEU A 173 -14.90 -0.94 -25.61
CA LEU A 173 -14.83 -0.27 -26.92
C LEU A 173 -14.17 -1.16 -27.99
N GLY A 174 -14.54 -2.44 -28.00
CA GLY A 174 -14.00 -3.44 -28.93
C GLY A 174 -12.52 -3.76 -28.76
N TYR A 175 -11.86 -3.27 -27.71
CA TYR A 175 -10.44 -3.53 -27.48
C TYR A 175 -10.19 -4.99 -27.06
N ASP A 176 -9.34 -5.68 -27.82
CA ASP A 176 -8.80 -7.00 -27.48
C ASP A 176 -7.29 -6.90 -27.21
N PRO A 177 -6.80 -7.19 -25.98
CA PRO A 177 -5.38 -7.10 -25.64
C PRO A 177 -4.50 -8.08 -26.42
N ARG A 178 -5.08 -9.09 -27.09
CA ARG A 178 -4.38 -10.10 -27.90
C ARG A 178 -4.48 -9.87 -29.41
N ALA A 179 -5.23 -8.88 -29.88
CA ALA A 179 -5.30 -8.55 -31.30
C ALA A 179 -3.94 -8.08 -31.84
N ASN A 180 -3.79 -7.96 -33.16
CA ASN A 180 -2.60 -7.38 -33.79
C ASN A 180 -2.48 -5.87 -33.49
N GLU A 181 -1.32 -5.28 -33.75
CA GLU A 181 -1.01 -3.90 -33.35
C GLU A 181 -1.92 -2.86 -34.01
N LEU A 182 -2.24 -3.07 -35.28
CA LEU A 182 -3.11 -2.18 -36.04
C LEU A 182 -4.52 -2.13 -35.42
N ASP A 183 -5.08 -3.30 -35.10
CA ASP A 183 -6.41 -3.39 -34.49
C ASP A 183 -6.42 -2.82 -33.07
N ARG A 184 -5.37 -3.08 -32.26
CA ARG A 184 -5.23 -2.50 -30.92
C ARG A 184 -5.11 -0.97 -30.97
N GLU A 185 -4.34 -0.43 -31.91
CA GLU A 185 -4.19 1.02 -32.06
C GLU A 185 -5.50 1.68 -32.50
N ALA A 186 -6.26 1.04 -33.41
CA ALA A 186 -7.57 1.53 -33.81
C ALA A 186 -8.54 1.59 -32.62
N ALA A 187 -8.60 0.54 -31.78
CA ALA A 187 -9.42 0.52 -30.58
C ALA A 187 -8.91 1.49 -29.50
N ALA A 188 -7.59 1.66 -29.33
CA ALA A 188 -7.02 2.64 -28.40
C ALA A 188 -7.37 4.09 -28.81
N LYS A 189 -7.44 4.41 -30.10
CA LYS A 189 -7.93 5.70 -30.58
C LYS A 189 -9.41 5.93 -30.27
N GLN A 190 -10.23 4.87 -30.22
CA GLN A 190 -11.62 5.00 -29.77
C GLN A 190 -11.69 5.39 -28.29
N TRP A 191 -10.78 4.86 -27.46
CA TRP A 191 -10.63 5.28 -26.07
C TRP A 191 -10.21 6.74 -25.94
N ASP A 192 -9.24 7.20 -26.75
CA ASP A 192 -8.84 8.62 -26.77
C ASP A 192 -10.01 9.54 -27.13
N ALA A 193 -10.76 9.17 -28.18
CA ALA A 193 -11.94 9.92 -28.62
C ALA A 193 -13.05 9.92 -27.55
N TRP A 194 -13.26 8.78 -26.89
CA TRP A 194 -14.21 8.66 -25.78
C TRP A 194 -13.82 9.60 -24.63
N LEU A 195 -12.55 9.60 -24.21
CA LEU A 195 -12.07 10.46 -23.12
C LEU A 195 -12.21 11.94 -23.48
N ALA A 196 -11.82 12.32 -24.70
CA ALA A 196 -11.95 13.69 -25.19
C ALA A 196 -13.40 14.17 -25.18
N ARG A 197 -14.33 13.33 -25.66
CA ARG A 197 -15.77 13.63 -25.62
C ARG A 197 -16.28 13.83 -24.19
N ARG A 198 -15.94 12.92 -23.26
CA ARG A 198 -16.36 13.02 -21.85
C ARG A 198 -15.84 14.27 -21.14
N ARG A 199 -14.61 14.69 -21.45
CA ARG A 199 -14.05 15.96 -20.97
C ARG A 199 -14.72 17.17 -21.60
N GLY A 200 -15.10 17.09 -22.89
CA GLY A 200 -15.86 18.13 -23.58
C GLY A 200 -17.28 18.33 -23.04
N GLU A 201 -17.94 17.23 -22.63
CA GLU A 201 -19.25 17.24 -21.98
C GLU A 201 -19.21 17.77 -20.54
N GLY A 202 -18.02 18.01 -19.97
CA GLY A 202 -17.84 18.44 -18.58
C GLY A 202 -18.12 17.34 -17.54
N ILE A 203 -18.27 16.09 -17.97
CA ILE A 203 -18.50 14.93 -17.09
C ILE A 203 -17.22 14.56 -16.34
N LEU A 204 -16.05 14.70 -17.00
CA LEU A 204 -14.74 14.44 -16.40
C LEU A 204 -13.95 15.72 -16.27
N ALA A 205 -13.21 15.83 -15.17
CA ALA A 205 -12.28 16.93 -14.97
C ALA A 205 -11.30 17.03 -16.14
N LYS A 206 -11.10 18.26 -16.63
CA LYS A 206 -10.01 18.55 -17.54
C LYS A 206 -8.73 18.44 -16.72
N THR A 207 -7.81 17.56 -17.12
CA THR A 207 -6.47 17.53 -16.52
C THR A 207 -5.85 18.93 -16.72
N GLN A 208 -5.43 19.58 -15.64
CA GLN A 208 -4.68 20.85 -15.70
C GLN A 208 -3.28 20.60 -16.25
#